data_AF-A0A5J4XET4-F1
#
_entry.id   AF-A0A5J4XET4-F1
#
_cell.length_a   1.000
_cell.length_b   1.000
_cell.length_c   1.000
_cell.angle_alpha   90.00
_cell.angle_beta   90.00
_cell.angle_gamma   90.00
#
_symmetry.space_group_name_H-M   'P 1'
#
loop_
_entity.id
_entity.type
_entity.pdbx_description
1 polymer ?
#
loop_
_entity_poly.entity_id
_entity_poly.type
_entity_poly.pdbx_seq_one_letter_code
_entity_poly.pdbx_strand_id
1 'polypeptide(L)'
;MMSRLHLGLAFCGLLLVSAAAQDPTVSLEGVQDLTPETFDKFVNGGKHALVEFYAPCYNSGRTASAFLDFINAEVKADSGFARIEDLDVLAKKYIGSAADATSSVAEEISAAVSKLTGEAQTNGEVYVSAVKKAAAKGSDYFSTELKRLERLLEGGKLSPSKLSEISRKVSVLGAFQKNDEESVHAAEE
;
A
#
# COMPACT_ATOMS: atom_id res chain seq x y z
N MET A 1 -29.50 -18.88 -59.28
CA MET A 1 -30.30 -19.18 -58.07
C MET A 1 -29.38 -19.84 -57.06
N MET A 2 -29.18 -19.19 -55.90
CA MET A 2 -28.77 -19.76 -54.58
C MET A 2 -27.41 -20.50 -54.51
N SER A 3 -26.63 -20.53 -53.43
CA SER A 3 -26.51 -19.81 -52.15
C SER A 3 -25.34 -20.48 -51.39
N ARG A 4 -24.42 -19.67 -50.84
CA ARG A 4 -23.69 -19.80 -49.55
C ARG A 4 -23.03 -21.13 -49.14
N LEU A 5 -21.73 -21.05 -48.80
CA LEU A 5 -21.23 -21.37 -47.45
C LEU A 5 -19.85 -20.73 -47.20
N HIS A 6 -19.77 -19.74 -46.31
CA HIS A 6 -18.54 -19.32 -45.62
C HIS A 6 -18.89 -19.40 -44.14
N LEU A 7 -18.39 -20.43 -43.45
CA LEU A 7 -18.62 -20.66 -42.04
C LEU A 7 -17.28 -20.57 -41.31
N GLY A 8 -17.21 -19.65 -40.34
CA GLY A 8 -16.33 -19.81 -39.18
C GLY A 8 -15.11 -18.89 -39.11
N LEU A 9 -15.31 -17.58 -38.95
CA LEU A 9 -14.31 -16.72 -38.31
C LEU A 9 -15.02 -15.70 -37.40
N ALA A 10 -15.36 -16.10 -36.17
CA ALA A 10 -15.69 -15.19 -35.08
C ALA A 10 -15.88 -15.97 -33.77
N PHE A 11 -14.79 -16.33 -33.09
CA PHE A 11 -14.86 -16.69 -31.66
C PHE A 11 -13.59 -16.30 -30.90
N CYS A 12 -13.06 -15.10 -31.17
CA CYS A 12 -11.90 -14.57 -30.44
C CYS A 12 -12.16 -13.20 -29.80
N GLY A 13 -13.43 -12.78 -29.70
CA GLY A 13 -13.83 -11.50 -29.12
C GLY A 13 -14.44 -11.58 -27.71
N LEU A 14 -14.71 -12.78 -27.19
CA LEU A 14 -15.44 -12.93 -25.91
C LEU A 14 -14.52 -12.98 -24.67
N LEU A 15 -13.20 -13.08 -24.84
CA LEU A 15 -12.26 -13.22 -23.73
C LEU A 15 -11.81 -11.87 -23.12
N LEU A 16 -11.97 -10.75 -23.83
CA LEU A 16 -11.53 -9.43 -23.33
C LEU A 16 -12.60 -8.65 -22.55
N VAL A 17 -13.89 -8.97 -22.70
CA VAL A 17 -14.97 -8.30 -21.95
C VAL A 17 -15.05 -8.80 -20.49
N SER A 18 -14.58 -10.02 -20.21
CA SER A 18 -14.72 -10.63 -18.87
C SER A 18 -13.84 -9.98 -17.79
N ALA A 19 -12.78 -9.25 -18.17
CA ALA A 19 -11.87 -8.62 -17.20
C ALA A 19 -12.39 -7.28 -16.68
N ALA A 20 -13.07 -6.48 -17.52
CA ALA A 20 -13.61 -5.18 -17.13
C ALA A 20 -14.85 -5.30 -16.21
N ALA A 21 -15.57 -6.42 -16.27
CA ALA A 21 -16.71 -6.69 -15.39
C ALA A 21 -16.31 -6.98 -13.93
N GLN A 22 -15.01 -7.03 -13.62
CA GLN A 22 -14.50 -7.39 -12.29
C GLN A 22 -13.85 -6.20 -11.55
N ASP A 23 -13.79 -5.01 -12.16
CA ASP A 23 -13.37 -3.79 -11.47
C ASP A 23 -14.60 -2.95 -11.06
N PRO A 24 -15.14 -3.17 -9.86
CA PRO A 24 -16.26 -2.41 -9.31
C PRO A 24 -16.01 -0.91 -9.11
N THR A 25 -14.79 -0.39 -9.32
CA THR A 25 -14.52 1.05 -9.29
C THR A 25 -14.81 1.74 -10.62
N VAL A 26 -15.08 0.96 -11.67
CA VAL A 26 -15.39 1.47 -13.01
C VAL A 26 -16.91 1.49 -13.21
N SER A 27 -17.47 2.69 -13.39
CA SER A 27 -18.88 2.83 -13.77
C SER A 27 -19.12 2.18 -15.14
N LEU A 28 -20.10 1.28 -15.21
CA LEU A 28 -20.45 0.57 -16.44
C LEU A 28 -21.52 1.33 -17.22
N GLU A 29 -21.39 1.38 -18.56
CA GLU A 29 -22.40 2.01 -19.41
C GLU A 29 -23.76 1.31 -19.25
N GLY A 30 -24.81 2.09 -18.94
CA GLY A 30 -26.15 1.57 -18.71
C GLY A 30 -26.40 1.02 -17.29
N VAL A 31 -25.39 0.99 -16.42
CA VAL A 31 -25.53 0.63 -15.00
C VAL A 31 -25.50 1.92 -14.16
N GLN A 32 -26.49 2.10 -13.30
CA GLN A 32 -26.55 3.25 -12.39
C GLN A 32 -25.88 2.87 -11.06
N ASP A 33 -24.76 3.51 -10.75
CA ASP A 33 -24.14 3.38 -9.43
C ASP A 33 -25.03 4.03 -8.36
N LEU A 34 -25.33 3.27 -7.32
CA LEU A 34 -26.17 3.69 -6.20
C LEU A 34 -25.32 3.89 -4.96
N THR A 35 -25.55 5.00 -4.27
CA THR A 35 -24.99 5.29 -2.94
C THR A 35 -26.11 5.20 -1.90
N PRO A 36 -25.78 5.12 -0.59
CA PRO A 36 -26.80 5.18 0.45
C PRO A 36 -27.74 6.39 0.33
N GLU A 37 -27.24 7.51 -0.19
CA GLU A 37 -28.01 8.75 -0.38
C GLU A 37 -28.94 8.70 -1.59
N THR A 38 -28.63 7.90 -2.62
CA THR A 38 -29.37 7.85 -3.88
C THR A 38 -30.21 6.58 -4.04
N PHE A 39 -30.02 5.57 -3.19
CA PHE A 39 -30.72 4.28 -3.29
C PHE A 39 -32.24 4.44 -3.35
N ASP A 40 -32.85 5.11 -2.37
CA ASP A 40 -34.31 5.27 -2.29
C ASP A 40 -34.89 6.11 -3.41
N LYS A 41 -34.09 6.93 -4.09
CA LYS A 41 -34.53 7.68 -5.27
C LYS A 41 -34.79 6.75 -6.46
N PHE A 42 -33.97 5.71 -6.64
CA PHE A 42 -34.04 4.81 -7.78
C PHE A 42 -34.76 3.50 -7.47
N VAL A 43 -34.72 3.04 -6.21
CA VAL A 43 -35.32 1.80 -5.72
C VAL A 43 -36.47 2.12 -4.77
N ASN A 44 -37.53 2.76 -5.30
CA ASN A 44 -38.71 3.19 -4.53
C ASN A 44 -39.97 2.33 -4.77
N GLY A 45 -39.85 1.22 -5.51
CA GLY A 45 -40.98 0.37 -5.88
C GLY A 45 -41.85 0.86 -7.05
N GLY A 46 -41.59 2.06 -7.59
CA GLY A 46 -42.30 2.59 -8.76
C GLY A 46 -41.85 1.96 -10.09
N LYS A 47 -40.64 1.41 -10.15
CA LYS A 47 -40.11 0.64 -11.29
C LYS A 47 -39.41 -0.62 -10.77
N HIS A 48 -39.44 -1.69 -11.56
CA HIS A 48 -38.61 -2.86 -11.28
C HIS A 48 -37.14 -2.50 -11.45
N ALA A 49 -36.32 -2.89 -10.47
CA ALA A 49 -34.88 -2.70 -10.47
C ALA A 49 -34.20 -4.04 -10.16
N LEU A 50 -33.08 -4.30 -10.83
CA LEU A 50 -32.13 -5.34 -10.45
C LEU A 50 -30.93 -4.62 -9.83
N VAL A 51 -30.58 -4.98 -8.60
CA VAL A 51 -29.51 -4.34 -7.83
C VAL A 51 -28.47 -5.38 -7.46
N GLU A 52 -27.22 -5.10 -7.77
CA GLU A 52 -26.07 -5.88 -7.32
C GLU A 52 -25.36 -5.15 -6.18
N PHE A 53 -25.16 -5.85 -5.06
CA PHE A 53 -24.35 -5.36 -3.95
C PHE A 53 -22.97 -6.01 -4.04
N TYR A 54 -21.93 -5.19 -4.13
CA TYR A 54 -20.55 -5.65 -4.26
C TYR A 54 -19.62 -4.91 -3.28
N ALA A 55 -18.40 -5.45 -3.10
CA ALA A 55 -17.33 -4.82 -2.32
C ALA A 55 -16.21 -4.40 -3.28
N PRO A 56 -15.95 -3.08 -3.46
CA PRO A 56 -15.05 -2.60 -4.51
C PRO A 56 -13.63 -3.16 -4.44
N CYS A 57 -13.15 -3.43 -3.23
CA CYS A 57 -11.78 -3.85 -2.96
C CYS A 57 -11.67 -5.29 -2.45
N TYR A 58 -12.75 -6.07 -2.47
CA TYR A 58 -12.74 -7.46 -2.00
C TYR A 58 -13.53 -8.38 -2.94
N ASN A 59 -12.81 -9.20 -3.70
CA ASN A 59 -13.40 -10.16 -4.64
C ASN A 59 -13.04 -11.63 -4.31
N SER A 60 -12.59 -11.89 -3.08
CA SER A 60 -12.20 -13.23 -2.61
C SER A 60 -13.38 -13.99 -2.01
N GLY A 61 -13.17 -15.27 -1.68
CA GLY A 61 -14.19 -16.14 -1.07
C GLY A 61 -14.76 -15.59 0.24
N ARG A 62 -15.96 -16.00 0.64
CA ARG A 62 -16.62 -15.50 1.87
C ARG A 62 -16.23 -16.27 3.15
N THR A 63 -15.14 -17.04 3.12
CA THR A 63 -14.65 -17.80 4.27
C THR A 63 -13.69 -16.95 5.10
N ALA A 64 -13.57 -17.24 6.39
CA ALA A 64 -12.62 -16.56 7.28
C ALA A 64 -11.17 -16.69 6.77
N SER A 65 -10.82 -17.84 6.19
CA SER A 65 -9.51 -18.06 5.58
C SER A 65 -9.26 -17.13 4.38
N ALA A 66 -10.23 -17.02 3.46
CA ALA A 66 -10.09 -16.15 2.30
C ALA A 66 -9.96 -14.67 2.69
N PHE A 67 -10.64 -14.24 3.76
CA PHE A 67 -10.46 -12.90 4.31
C PHE A 67 -9.07 -12.70 4.90
N LEU A 68 -8.56 -13.67 5.66
CA LEU A 68 -7.22 -13.61 6.24
C LEU A 68 -6.15 -13.53 5.14
N ASP A 69 -6.28 -14.37 4.10
CA ASP A 69 -5.36 -14.40 2.96
C ASP A 69 -5.34 -13.06 2.23
N PHE A 70 -6.53 -12.47 1.99
CA PHE A 70 -6.65 -11.14 1.39
C PHE A 70 -5.96 -10.07 2.24
N ILE A 71 -6.25 -10.00 3.55
CA ILE A 71 -5.66 -9.00 4.43
C ILE A 71 -4.13 -9.14 4.45
N ASN A 72 -3.62 -10.37 4.54
CA ASN A 72 -2.17 -10.60 4.53
C ASN A 72 -1.53 -10.17 3.20
N ALA A 73 -2.21 -10.41 2.07
CA ALA A 73 -1.74 -9.97 0.77
C ALA A 73 -1.69 -8.43 0.66
N GLU A 74 -2.75 -7.73 1.09
CA GLU A 74 -2.81 -6.27 1.11
C GLU A 74 -1.74 -5.66 2.03
N VAL A 75 -1.58 -6.22 3.24
CA VAL A 75 -0.53 -5.78 4.19
C VAL A 75 0.87 -5.98 3.61
N LYS A 76 1.09 -7.08 2.88
CA LYS A 76 2.38 -7.34 2.21
C LYS A 76 2.60 -6.40 1.04
N ALA A 77 1.57 -6.11 0.25
CA ALA A 77 1.64 -5.14 -0.84
C ALA A 77 1.96 -3.73 -0.31
N ASP A 78 1.49 -3.40 0.90
CA ASP A 78 1.80 -2.16 1.61
C ASP A 78 3.08 -2.24 2.48
N SER A 79 4.00 -3.15 2.17
CA SER A 79 5.29 -3.29 2.90
C SER A 79 6.21 -2.05 2.81
N GLY A 80 5.83 -1.07 1.99
CA GLY A 80 6.45 0.24 1.88
C GLY A 80 5.62 1.38 2.50
N PHE A 81 4.58 1.08 3.30
CA PHE A 81 3.70 2.10 3.87
C PHE A 81 4.52 3.25 4.49
N ALA A 82 4.17 4.49 4.17
CA ALA A 82 4.86 5.69 4.63
C ALA A 82 6.33 5.86 4.22
N ARG A 83 6.88 4.99 3.36
CA ARG A 83 8.18 5.22 2.73
C ARG A 83 8.03 6.13 1.51
N ILE A 84 9.08 6.86 1.22
CA ILE A 84 9.17 7.77 0.06
C ILE A 84 10.40 7.36 -0.71
N GLU A 85 10.21 6.97 -1.98
CA GLU A 85 11.26 6.38 -2.82
C GLU A 85 12.53 7.24 -2.88
N ASP A 86 12.40 8.55 -3.11
CA ASP A 86 13.52 9.48 -3.13
C ASP A 86 14.27 9.53 -1.79
N LEU A 87 13.56 9.42 -0.67
CA LEU A 87 14.17 9.42 0.65
C LEU A 87 14.80 8.06 1.00
N ASP A 88 14.29 6.95 0.45
CA ASP A 88 14.89 5.63 0.60
C ASP A 88 16.26 5.54 -0.08
N VAL A 89 16.40 6.17 -1.25
CA VAL A 89 17.71 6.28 -1.93
C VAL A 89 18.70 7.03 -1.05
N LEU A 90 18.27 8.13 -0.43
CA LEU A 90 19.10 8.89 0.50
C LEU A 90 19.38 8.13 1.80
N ALA A 91 18.43 7.34 2.30
CA ALA A 91 18.60 6.49 3.47
C ALA A 91 19.67 5.40 3.22
N LYS A 92 19.63 4.74 2.06
CA LYS A 92 20.67 3.79 1.64
C LYS A 92 22.03 4.47 1.49
N LYS A 93 22.07 5.64 0.85
CA LYS A 93 23.28 6.47 0.75
C LYS A 93 23.84 6.81 2.14
N TYR A 94 22.98 7.16 3.10
CA TYR A 94 23.38 7.49 4.48
C TYR A 94 24.09 6.32 5.15
N ILE A 95 23.53 5.10 5.03
CA ILE A 95 24.09 3.89 5.67
C ILE A 95 25.35 3.37 4.96
N GLY A 96 25.46 3.61 3.65
CA GLY A 96 26.66 3.29 2.86
C GLY A 96 27.79 4.32 2.96
N SER A 97 27.52 5.50 3.52
CA SER A 97 28.50 6.59 3.62
C SER A 97 29.47 6.41 4.80
N ALA A 98 30.68 6.94 4.66
CA ALA A 98 31.61 7.12 5.78
C ALA A 98 31.03 8.12 6.80
N ALA A 99 31.47 8.03 8.07
CA ALA A 99 30.88 8.78 9.17
C ALA A 99 30.90 10.31 8.96
N ASP A 100 31.94 10.84 8.34
CA ASP A 100 32.13 12.24 7.98
C ASP A 100 31.20 12.72 6.84
N ALA A 101 30.76 11.81 5.96
CA ALA A 101 29.83 12.11 4.88
C ALA A 101 28.35 12.03 5.28
N THR A 102 28.02 11.38 6.41
CA THR A 102 26.62 11.21 6.87
C THR A 102 25.90 12.52 7.16
N SER A 103 26.63 13.56 7.59
CA SER A 103 26.05 14.89 7.85
C SER A 103 25.51 15.54 6.58
N SER A 104 26.24 15.44 5.47
CA SER A 104 25.81 15.98 4.17
C SER A 104 24.55 15.26 3.66
N VAL A 105 24.49 13.94 3.82
CA VAL A 105 23.30 13.17 3.42
C VAL A 105 22.09 13.51 4.31
N ALA A 106 22.29 13.76 5.60
CA ALA A 106 21.20 14.20 6.49
C ALA A 106 20.63 15.58 6.10
N GLU A 107 21.46 16.48 5.60
CA GLU A 107 21.04 17.76 5.04
C GLU A 107 20.26 17.58 3.74
N GLU A 108 20.71 16.70 2.84
CA GLU A 108 19.98 16.35 1.60
C GLU A 108 18.58 15.80 1.92
N ILE A 109 18.47 14.88 2.91
CA ILE A 109 17.17 14.35 3.37
C ILE A 109 16.28 15.50 3.88
N SER A 110 16.82 16.38 4.72
CA SER A 110 16.05 17.50 5.28
C SER A 110 15.57 18.47 4.18
N ALA A 111 16.40 18.72 3.18
CA ALA A 111 16.08 19.58 2.04
C ALA A 111 15.09 18.94 1.06
N ALA A 112 15.10 17.61 0.92
CA ALA A 112 14.08 16.89 0.16
C ALA A 112 12.72 16.95 0.87
N VAL A 113 12.70 16.72 2.18
CA VAL A 113 11.46 16.74 2.99
C VAL A 113 10.80 18.11 3.02
N SER A 114 11.57 19.21 3.04
CA SER A 114 11.00 20.58 3.03
C SER A 114 10.26 20.94 1.74
N LYS A 115 10.44 20.17 0.67
CA LYS A 115 9.72 20.33 -0.61
C LYS A 115 8.42 19.51 -0.66
N LEU A 116 8.23 18.60 0.28
CA LEU A 116 7.04 17.77 0.38
C LEU A 116 5.93 18.52 1.10
N THR A 117 4.68 18.12 0.87
CA THR A 117 3.51 18.65 1.58
C THR A 117 2.60 17.51 2.05
N GLY A 118 1.73 17.81 3.01
CA GLY A 118 0.71 16.86 3.49
C GLY A 118 1.29 15.60 4.13
N GLU A 119 0.74 14.45 3.77
CA GLU A 119 1.15 13.16 4.35
C GLU A 119 2.59 12.78 3.98
N ALA A 120 3.04 13.07 2.76
CA ALA A 120 4.42 12.83 2.35
C ALA A 120 5.41 13.64 3.21
N GLN A 121 5.09 14.88 3.57
CA GLN A 121 5.93 15.66 4.49
C GLN A 121 5.96 15.01 5.88
N THR A 122 4.80 14.63 6.41
CA THR A 122 4.69 13.95 7.72
C THR A 122 5.50 12.66 7.77
N ASN A 123 5.49 11.88 6.69
CA ASN A 123 6.31 10.68 6.53
C ASN A 123 7.80 11.01 6.44
N GLY A 124 8.16 12.03 5.63
CA GLY A 124 9.52 12.51 5.48
C GLY A 124 10.17 13.00 6.78
N GLU A 125 9.39 13.62 7.66
CA GLU A 125 9.86 14.08 8.99
C GLU A 125 10.37 12.92 9.88
N VAL A 126 9.89 11.69 9.63
CA VAL A 126 10.40 10.50 10.31
C VAL A 126 11.84 10.20 9.86
N TYR A 127 12.16 10.34 8.58
CA TYR A 127 13.54 10.17 8.07
C TYR A 127 14.48 11.18 8.71
N VAL A 128 14.08 12.46 8.73
CA VAL A 128 14.84 13.55 9.36
C VAL A 128 15.08 13.26 10.84
N SER A 129 14.06 12.81 11.56
CA SER A 129 14.17 12.45 12.97
C SER A 129 15.10 11.26 13.18
N ALA A 130 15.04 10.25 12.31
CA ALA A 130 15.86 9.06 12.38
C ALA A 130 17.35 9.39 12.23
N VAL A 131 17.73 10.16 11.19
CA VAL A 131 19.14 10.54 10.97
C VAL A 131 19.67 11.47 12.07
N LYS A 132 18.83 12.37 12.62
CA LYS A 132 19.20 13.18 13.79
C LYS A 132 19.48 12.34 15.02
N LYS A 133 18.67 11.30 15.26
CA LYS A 133 18.88 10.38 16.39
C LYS A 133 20.10 9.48 16.17
N ALA A 134 20.34 9.02 14.95
CA ALA A 134 21.54 8.27 14.59
C ALA A 134 22.81 9.10 14.79
N ALA A 135 22.82 10.38 14.40
CA ALA A 135 23.94 11.28 14.65
C ALA A 135 24.27 11.43 16.15
N ALA A 136 23.26 11.38 17.02
CA ALA A 136 23.44 11.49 18.47
C ALA A 136 23.77 10.16 19.16
N LYS A 137 23.33 9.02 18.61
CA LYS A 137 23.39 7.70 19.26
C LYS A 137 24.32 6.69 18.58
N GLY A 138 24.85 7.02 17.40
CA GLY A 138 25.66 6.13 16.58
C GLY A 138 24.85 5.34 15.54
N SER A 139 25.57 4.67 14.64
CA SER A 139 25.02 3.92 13.50
C SER A 139 24.10 2.76 13.88
N ASP A 140 24.29 2.17 15.06
CA ASP A 140 23.48 1.05 15.56
C ASP A 140 22.06 1.48 15.98
N TYR A 141 21.79 2.78 16.01
CA TYR A 141 20.48 3.33 16.36
C TYR A 141 19.34 2.72 15.52
N PHE A 142 19.52 2.60 14.21
CA PHE A 142 18.44 2.14 13.32
C PHE A 142 18.01 0.71 13.66
N SER A 143 18.95 -0.22 13.79
CA SER A 143 18.66 -1.63 14.08
C SER A 143 18.14 -1.83 15.50
N THR A 144 18.65 -1.08 16.48
CA THR A 144 18.21 -1.17 17.87
C THR A 144 16.83 -0.57 18.09
N GLU A 145 16.54 0.58 17.48
CA GLU A 145 15.23 1.23 17.57
C GLU A 145 14.16 0.45 16.82
N LEU A 146 14.49 -0.09 15.64
CA LEU A 146 13.57 -0.92 14.88
C LEU A 146 13.09 -2.13 15.70
N LYS A 147 14.05 -2.91 16.25
CA LYS A 147 13.75 -4.05 17.13
C LYS A 147 12.91 -3.67 18.35
N ARG A 148 13.14 -2.48 18.92
CA ARG A 148 12.37 -1.99 20.07
C ARG A 148 10.93 -1.68 19.68
N LEU A 149 10.73 -1.08 18.52
CA LEU A 149 9.41 -0.71 18.02
C LEU A 149 8.60 -1.92 17.55
N GLU A 150 9.24 -2.90 16.91
CA GLU A 150 8.61 -4.19 16.52
C GLU A 150 8.07 -4.92 17.76
N ARG A 151 8.87 -5.06 18.82
CA ARG A 151 8.42 -5.63 20.10
C ARG A 151 7.25 -4.86 20.72
N LEU A 152 7.18 -3.56 20.48
CA LEU A 152 6.10 -2.72 20.99
C LEU A 152 4.80 -2.93 20.19
N LEU A 153 4.90 -3.20 18.88
CA LEU A 153 3.77 -3.60 18.04
C LEU A 153 3.24 -4.98 18.43
N GLU A 154 4.13 -5.95 18.61
CA GLU A 154 3.80 -7.32 19.06
C GLU A 154 3.08 -7.32 20.42
N GLY A 155 3.42 -6.37 21.28
CA GLY A 155 2.79 -6.22 22.60
C GLY A 155 1.29 -5.86 22.56
N GLY A 156 0.76 -5.37 21.43
CA GLY A 156 -0.68 -5.15 21.18
C GLY A 156 -1.41 -4.12 22.05
N LYS A 157 -0.76 -3.58 23.09
CA LYS A 157 -1.34 -2.64 24.08
C LYS A 157 -1.05 -1.18 23.71
N LEU A 158 -1.46 -0.77 22.52
CA LEU A 158 -1.25 0.58 22.00
C LEU A 158 -2.59 1.24 21.66
N SER A 159 -2.68 2.55 21.88
CA SER A 159 -3.79 3.33 21.33
C SER A 159 -3.70 3.35 19.80
N PRO A 160 -4.83 3.56 19.08
CA PRO A 160 -4.81 3.64 17.62
C PRO A 160 -3.83 4.69 17.08
N SER A 161 -3.75 5.85 17.73
CA SER A 161 -2.80 6.92 17.40
C SER A 161 -1.34 6.50 17.58
N LYS A 162 -1.07 5.67 18.60
CA LYS A 162 0.30 5.22 18.88
C LYS A 162 0.71 4.07 17.98
N LEU A 163 -0.22 3.19 17.63
CA LEU A 163 -0.03 2.12 16.65
C LEU A 163 0.36 2.72 15.29
N SER A 164 -0.36 3.73 14.81
CA SER A 164 -0.05 4.36 13.52
C SER A 164 1.30 5.08 13.54
N GLU A 165 1.64 5.79 14.62
CA GLU A 165 2.94 6.44 14.79
C GLU A 165 4.09 5.42 14.79
N ILE A 166 3.94 4.33 15.54
CA ILE A 166 4.98 3.28 15.64
C ILE A 166 5.12 2.53 14.32
N SER A 167 4.02 2.17 13.66
CA SER A 167 4.04 1.45 12.38
C SER A 167 4.75 2.28 11.30
N ARG A 168 4.47 3.59 11.24
CA ARG A 168 5.16 4.54 10.35
C ARG A 168 6.67 4.56 10.61
N LYS A 169 7.07 4.59 11.89
CA LYS A 169 8.48 4.57 12.28
C LYS A 169 9.17 3.26 11.93
N VAL A 170 8.52 2.12 12.17
CA VAL A 170 9.03 0.80 11.83
C VAL A 170 9.28 0.71 10.33
N SER A 171 8.30 1.10 9.50
CA SER A 171 8.45 1.09 8.05
C SER A 171 9.62 1.97 7.57
N VAL A 172 9.66 3.24 8.00
CA VAL A 172 10.73 4.18 7.60
C VAL A 172 12.10 3.75 8.08
N LEU A 173 12.23 3.24 9.32
CA LEU A 173 13.51 2.74 9.82
C LEU A 173 13.99 1.50 9.04
N GLY A 174 13.08 0.74 8.45
CA GLY A 174 13.40 -0.34 7.51
C GLY A 174 14.24 0.13 6.31
N ALA A 175 14.07 1.37 5.85
CA ALA A 175 14.86 1.94 4.74
C ALA A 175 16.35 2.16 5.10
N PHE A 176 16.68 2.16 6.39
CA PHE A 176 18.04 2.34 6.92
C PHE A 176 18.73 1.02 7.29
N GLN A 177 18.16 -0.12 6.89
CA GLN A 177 18.83 -1.41 7.04
C GLN A 177 19.83 -1.64 5.90
N LYS A 178 20.97 -2.26 6.23
CA LYS A 178 21.87 -2.85 5.23
C LYS A 178 21.23 -4.13 4.71
N ASN A 179 20.22 -3.99 3.88
CA ASN A 179 19.63 -5.13 3.20
C ASN A 179 20.37 -5.29 1.87
N ASP A 180 21.35 -6.19 1.87
CA ASP A 180 21.71 -6.93 0.66
C ASP A 180 20.45 -7.74 0.30
N GLU A 181 19.77 -7.33 -0.76
CA GLU A 181 18.62 -8.00 -1.36
C GLU A 181 17.27 -8.00 -0.61
N GLU A 182 16.26 -8.07 -1.45
CA GLU A 182 14.81 -8.09 -1.28
C GLU A 182 14.34 -9.07 -0.18
N SER A 183 13.82 -8.57 0.94
CA SER A 183 13.23 -9.44 1.98
C SER A 183 11.80 -9.86 1.59
N VAL A 184 11.70 -10.80 0.64
CA VAL A 184 10.57 -11.74 0.60
C VAL A 184 10.77 -12.68 1.78
N HIS A 185 10.14 -12.38 2.91
CA HIS A 185 9.94 -13.40 3.93
C HIS A 185 8.94 -14.42 3.37
N ALA A 186 9.49 -15.47 2.76
CA ALA A 186 8.92 -16.79 2.78
C ALA A 186 8.96 -17.27 4.24
N ALA A 187 7.80 -17.41 4.86
CA ALA A 187 7.61 -18.29 6.00
C ALA A 187 6.70 -19.41 5.50
N GLU A 188 7.33 -20.50 5.08
CA GLU A 188 6.71 -21.82 5.03
C GLU A 188 6.49 -22.29 6.47
N GLU A 189 5.24 -22.62 6.81
CA GLU A 189 4.81 -23.91 7.38
C GLU A 189 3.28 -24.02 7.34
#